data_AF-A0A2E9NHA0-F1
#
_entry.id   AF-A0A2E9NHA0-F1
#
_cell.length_a   1.000
_cell.length_b   1.000
_cell.length_c   1.000
_cell.angle_alpha   90.00
_cell.angle_beta   90.00
_cell.angle_gamma   90.00
#
_symmetry.space_group_name_H-M   'P 1'
#
loop_
_entity.id
_entity.type
_entity.pdbx_description
1 polymer ?
#
loop_
_entity_poly.entity_id
_entity_poly.type
_entity_poly.pdbx_seq_one_letter_code
_entity_poly.pdbx_strand_id
1 'polypeptide(L)'
;MSAEQDARRAEWARAAAEREAAQKAAQSRKEQLVGELRSIANGSSTSWETTTRVKNISGEFFKAGYAGKGINEVLKQRHDEAKAEYFRKVEAARKREEEKRDRARREMEHQLYVLERIAHADVRTDRWNAWKEASDKFFKIGYPGKDAKADLMNRFGKLRDDLGRGLERDRAHKAAQRKSRW
;
A
#
# COMPACT_ATOMS: atom_id res chain seq x y z
N MET A 1 56.05 -13.70 44.73
CA MET A 1 54.70 -13.41 44.19
C MET A 1 53.88 -14.68 44.29
N SER A 2 52.66 -14.62 44.82
CA SER A 2 51.88 -15.82 45.18
C SER A 2 51.21 -16.43 43.94
N ALA A 3 51.23 -17.75 43.79
CA ALA A 3 50.56 -18.50 42.71
C ALA A 3 49.08 -18.13 42.54
N GLU A 4 48.45 -17.64 43.60
CA GLU A 4 47.06 -17.18 43.61
C GLU A 4 46.85 -15.86 42.84
N GLN A 5 47.85 -14.97 42.83
CA GLN A 5 47.81 -13.73 42.04
C GLN A 5 47.99 -14.02 40.55
N ASP A 6 48.82 -15.01 40.19
CA ASP A 6 49.03 -15.43 38.81
C ASP A 6 47.79 -16.16 38.25
N ALA A 7 47.12 -16.98 39.07
CA ALA A 7 45.86 -17.62 38.71
C ALA A 7 44.74 -16.60 38.41
N ARG A 8 44.58 -15.57 39.26
CA ARG A 8 43.59 -14.49 39.05
C ARG A 8 43.89 -13.65 37.80
N ARG A 9 45.17 -13.36 37.53
CA ARG A 9 45.59 -12.67 36.30
C ARG A 9 45.27 -13.49 35.05
N ALA A 10 45.51 -14.80 35.08
CA ALA A 10 45.18 -15.70 33.97
C ALA A 10 43.67 -15.78 33.73
N GLU A 11 42.86 -15.81 34.79
CA GLU A 11 41.39 -15.81 34.69
C GLU A 11 40.85 -14.52 34.06
N TRP A 12 41.34 -13.35 34.49
CA TRP A 12 40.95 -12.07 33.89
C TRP A 12 41.38 -11.94 32.43
N ALA A 13 42.57 -12.43 32.08
CA ALA A 13 43.03 -12.44 30.70
C ALA A 13 42.13 -13.32 29.81
N ARG A 14 41.71 -14.50 30.30
CA ARG A 14 40.75 -15.37 29.59
C ARG A 14 39.40 -14.70 29.41
N ALA A 15 38.84 -14.13 30.48
CA ALA A 15 37.56 -13.42 30.42
C ALA A 15 37.60 -12.19 29.47
N ALA A 16 38.73 -11.48 29.42
CA ALA A 16 38.93 -10.37 28.49
C ALA A 16 38.97 -10.86 27.03
N ALA A 17 39.70 -11.95 26.76
CA ALA A 17 39.78 -12.56 25.42
C ALA A 17 38.42 -13.08 24.94
N GLU A 18 37.64 -13.72 25.82
CA GLU A 18 36.28 -14.17 25.51
C GLU A 18 35.34 -13.00 25.19
N ARG A 19 35.42 -11.90 25.96
CA ARG A 19 34.64 -10.69 25.68
C ARG A 19 35.02 -10.06 24.35
N GLU A 20 36.30 -9.99 24.03
CA GLU A 20 36.77 -9.45 22.75
C GLU A 20 36.31 -10.33 21.57
N ALA A 21 36.39 -11.65 21.70
CA ALA A 21 35.89 -12.59 20.70
C ALA A 21 34.37 -12.44 20.49
N ALA A 22 33.60 -12.33 21.57
CA ALA A 22 32.16 -12.10 21.51
C ALA A 22 31.81 -10.75 20.85
N GLN A 23 32.57 -9.69 21.14
CA GLN A 23 32.38 -8.38 20.51
C GLN A 23 32.67 -8.42 19.01
N LYS A 24 33.74 -9.10 18.57
CA LYS A 24 34.06 -9.29 17.15
C LYS A 24 32.98 -10.11 16.42
N ALA A 25 32.49 -11.17 17.05
CA ALA A 25 31.39 -11.97 16.49
C ALA A 25 30.10 -11.15 16.36
N ALA A 26 29.76 -10.36 17.38
CA ALA A 26 28.62 -9.46 17.37
C ALA A 26 28.74 -8.38 16.28
N GLN A 27 29.93 -7.79 16.12
CA GLN A 27 30.21 -6.83 15.07
C GLN A 27 29.95 -7.44 13.69
N SER A 28 30.59 -8.57 13.38
CA SER A 28 30.46 -9.24 12.09
C SER A 28 29.01 -9.59 11.76
N ARG A 29 28.27 -10.14 12.75
CA ARG A 29 26.85 -10.47 12.55
C ARG A 29 26.00 -9.22 12.29
N LYS A 30 26.24 -8.13 13.02
CA LYS A 30 25.52 -6.87 12.82
C LYS A 30 25.83 -6.22 11.48
N GLU A 31 27.08 -6.27 11.02
CA GLU A 31 27.48 -5.78 9.70
C GLU A 31 26.76 -6.54 8.59
N GLN A 32 26.69 -7.87 8.67
CA GLN A 32 25.92 -8.70 7.73
C GLN A 32 24.45 -8.29 7.69
N LEU A 33 23.81 -8.18 8.86
CA LEU A 33 22.38 -7.81 8.97
C LEU A 33 22.09 -6.41 8.41
N VAL A 34 22.98 -5.44 8.66
CA VAL A 34 22.89 -4.10 8.06
C VAL A 34 23.03 -4.17 6.53
N GLY A 35 23.94 -5.01 6.02
CA GLY A 35 24.11 -5.23 4.58
C GLY A 35 22.84 -5.82 3.94
N GLU A 36 22.25 -6.83 4.55
CA GLU A 36 20.98 -7.42 4.10
C GLU A 36 19.84 -6.39 4.12
N LEU A 37 19.73 -5.61 5.19
CA LEU A 37 18.72 -4.57 5.32
C LEU A 37 18.89 -3.48 4.25
N ARG A 38 20.12 -3.06 3.96
CA ARG A 38 20.42 -2.11 2.88
C ARG A 38 20.07 -2.67 1.51
N SER A 39 20.34 -3.94 1.25
CA SER A 39 19.96 -4.59 0.00
C SER A 39 18.44 -4.58 -0.20
N ILE A 40 17.69 -4.90 0.86
CA ILE A 40 16.22 -4.82 0.84
C ILE A 40 15.75 -3.37 0.65
N ALA A 41 16.34 -2.42 1.37
CA ALA A 41 16.00 -1.01 1.28
C ALA A 41 16.23 -0.47 -0.14
N ASN A 42 17.31 -0.88 -0.82
CA ASN A 42 17.64 -0.50 -2.19
C ASN A 42 16.74 -1.17 -3.23
N GLY A 43 16.14 -2.31 -2.90
CA GLY A 43 15.18 -3.00 -3.76
C GLY A 43 13.89 -2.22 -4.01
N SER A 44 13.03 -2.78 -4.86
CA SER A 44 11.74 -2.20 -5.26
C SER A 44 10.53 -2.80 -4.54
N SER A 45 10.69 -3.95 -3.87
CA SER A 45 9.59 -4.65 -3.24
C SER A 45 9.16 -3.99 -1.93
N THR A 46 7.88 -3.62 -1.84
CA THR A 46 7.22 -3.16 -0.61
C THR A 46 6.15 -4.16 -0.13
N SER A 47 6.32 -5.43 -0.46
CA SER A 47 5.35 -6.48 -0.13
C SER A 47 5.30 -6.76 1.38
N TRP A 48 4.23 -7.45 1.80
CA TRP A 48 4.08 -7.88 3.19
C TRP A 48 5.23 -8.81 3.62
N GLU A 49 5.62 -9.76 2.77
CA GLU A 49 6.71 -10.70 3.01
C GLU A 49 8.04 -9.95 3.20
N THR A 50 8.27 -8.94 2.37
CA THR A 50 9.48 -8.11 2.43
C THR A 50 9.51 -7.29 3.73
N THR A 51 8.37 -6.72 4.13
CA THR A 51 8.24 -5.98 5.38
C THR A 51 8.49 -6.89 6.59
N THR A 52 7.98 -8.12 6.56
CA THR A 52 8.23 -9.12 7.60
C THR A 52 9.70 -9.48 7.69
N ARG A 53 10.38 -9.63 6.54
CA ARG A 53 11.83 -9.87 6.51
C ARG A 53 12.62 -8.71 7.15
N VAL A 54 12.27 -7.46 6.85
CA VAL A 54 12.89 -6.27 7.48
C VAL A 54 12.72 -6.29 9.00
N LYS A 55 11.53 -6.64 9.50
CA LYS A 55 11.27 -6.76 10.94
C LYS A 55 12.10 -7.87 11.59
N ASN A 56 12.23 -9.01 10.92
CA ASN A 56 13.04 -10.14 11.42
C ASN A 56 14.52 -9.77 11.48
N ILE A 57 15.08 -9.18 10.43
CA ILE A 57 16.48 -8.69 10.40
C ILE A 57 16.71 -7.67 11.53
N SER A 58 15.76 -6.75 11.72
CA SER A 58 15.84 -5.78 12.83
C SER A 58 15.86 -6.47 14.20
N GLY A 59 15.02 -7.50 14.39
CA GLY A 59 14.99 -8.30 15.61
C GLY A 59 16.30 -9.05 15.85
N GLU A 60 16.87 -9.65 14.81
CA GLU A 60 18.17 -10.34 14.89
C GLU A 60 19.32 -9.37 15.19
N PHE A 61 19.27 -8.15 14.66
CA PHE A 61 20.31 -7.14 14.90
C PHE A 61 20.45 -6.81 16.38
N PHE A 62 19.34 -6.66 17.11
CA PHE A 62 19.37 -6.42 18.55
C PHE A 62 19.70 -7.67 19.38
N LYS A 63 19.46 -8.87 18.84
CA LYS A 63 19.83 -10.15 19.47
C LYS A 63 21.31 -10.51 19.28
N ALA A 64 22.00 -9.94 18.29
CA ALA A 64 23.38 -10.29 17.93
C ALA A 64 24.45 -9.90 18.98
N GLY A 65 24.07 -9.42 20.16
CA GLY A 65 24.99 -9.06 21.24
C GLY A 65 25.57 -7.64 21.12
N TYR A 66 26.61 -7.34 21.91
CA TYR A 66 27.23 -6.03 21.97
C TYR A 66 28.60 -6.03 21.28
N ALA A 67 28.79 -5.12 20.32
CA ALA A 67 29.99 -5.04 19.49
C ALA A 67 31.04 -4.02 20.00
N GLY A 68 30.90 -3.53 21.24
CA GLY A 68 31.69 -2.40 21.74
C GLY A 68 31.03 -1.05 21.42
N LYS A 69 31.27 -0.02 22.24
CA LYS A 69 30.46 1.21 22.28
C LYS A 69 30.41 1.94 20.93
N GLY A 70 31.56 2.36 20.43
CA GLY A 70 31.64 3.15 19.19
C GLY A 70 31.15 2.38 17.97
N ILE A 71 31.50 1.10 17.85
CA ILE A 71 31.07 0.25 16.74
C ILE A 71 29.56 0.01 16.78
N ASN A 72 29.02 -0.27 17.96
CA ASN A 72 27.59 -0.53 18.12
C ASN A 72 26.74 0.71 17.83
N GLU A 73 27.20 1.91 18.18
CA GLU A 73 26.56 3.18 17.82
C GLU A 73 26.52 3.38 16.30
N VAL A 74 27.66 3.20 15.62
CA VAL A 74 27.75 3.31 14.15
C VAL A 74 26.85 2.28 13.46
N LEU A 75 26.88 1.02 13.89
CA LEU A 75 26.05 -0.03 13.30
C LEU A 75 24.56 0.21 13.55
N LYS A 76 24.19 0.71 14.73
CA LYS A 76 22.80 1.08 15.04
C LYS A 76 22.34 2.22 14.14
N GLN A 77 23.15 3.25 13.96
CA GLN A 77 22.81 4.36 13.06
C GLN A 77 22.60 3.85 11.62
N ARG A 78 23.51 3.04 11.09
CA ARG A 78 23.38 2.47 9.73
C ARG A 78 22.15 1.57 9.58
N HIS A 79 21.82 0.80 10.62
CA HIS A 79 20.60 0.01 10.67
C HIS A 79 19.35 0.90 10.60
N ASP A 80 19.29 1.93 11.44
CA ASP A 80 18.13 2.82 11.53
C ASP A 80 17.92 3.63 10.24
N GLU A 81 19.01 4.08 9.60
CA GLU A 81 18.98 4.73 8.29
C GLU A 81 18.40 3.81 7.19
N ALA A 82 18.90 2.57 7.09
CA ALA A 82 18.43 1.62 6.09
C ALA A 82 16.96 1.23 6.32
N LYS A 83 16.56 1.06 7.58
CA LYS A 83 15.16 0.81 7.96
C LYS A 83 14.27 1.98 7.58
N ALA A 84 14.69 3.21 7.91
CA ALA A 84 13.93 4.42 7.58
C ALA A 84 13.79 4.60 6.06
N GLU A 85 14.82 4.31 5.28
CA GLU A 85 14.74 4.32 3.82
C GLU A 85 13.70 3.33 3.29
N TYR A 86 13.71 2.09 3.77
CA TYR A 86 12.72 1.10 3.37
C TYR A 86 11.29 1.55 3.67
N PHE A 87 11.01 2.01 4.91
CA PHE A 87 9.65 2.43 5.28
C PHE A 87 9.20 3.72 4.58
N ARG A 88 10.12 4.62 4.21
CA ARG A 88 9.79 5.76 3.32
C ARG A 88 9.27 5.27 1.96
N LYS A 89 9.86 4.22 1.39
CA LYS A 89 9.39 3.61 0.13
C LYS A 89 8.03 2.95 0.29
N VAL A 90 7.80 2.23 1.39
CA VAL A 90 6.51 1.62 1.72
C VAL A 90 5.42 2.69 1.80
N GLU A 91 5.67 3.78 2.53
CA GLU A 91 4.71 4.87 2.68
C GLU A 91 4.42 5.57 1.34
N ALA A 92 5.46 5.83 0.54
CA ALA A 92 5.29 6.38 -0.80
C ALA A 92 4.46 5.47 -1.72
N ALA A 93 4.67 4.14 -1.64
CA ALA A 93 3.88 3.18 -2.40
C ALA A 93 2.41 3.16 -1.95
N ARG A 94 2.18 3.19 -0.63
CA ARG A 94 0.84 3.29 -0.05
C ARG A 94 0.11 4.55 -0.52
N LYS A 95 0.77 5.71 -0.44
CA LYS A 95 0.20 6.99 -0.88
C LYS A 95 -0.16 6.97 -2.36
N ARG A 96 0.68 6.39 -3.22
CA ARG A 96 0.36 6.24 -4.66
C ARG A 96 -0.87 5.37 -4.89
N GLU A 97 -1.03 4.27 -4.15
CA GLU A 97 -2.22 3.43 -4.26
C GLU A 97 -3.48 4.12 -3.74
N GLU A 98 -3.37 4.92 -2.68
CA GLU A 98 -4.45 5.77 -2.20
C GLU A 98 -4.87 6.83 -3.23
N GLU A 99 -3.90 7.53 -3.83
CA GLU A 99 -4.15 8.51 -4.90
C GLU A 99 -4.81 7.86 -6.14
N LYS A 100 -4.43 6.64 -6.49
CA LYS A 100 -5.08 5.87 -7.57
C LYS A 100 -6.53 5.55 -7.22
N ARG A 101 -6.80 5.09 -6.00
CA ARG A 101 -8.17 4.80 -5.52
C ARG A 101 -9.03 6.06 -5.50
N ASP A 102 -8.49 7.17 -5.02
CA ASP A 102 -9.18 8.46 -4.99
C ASP A 102 -9.48 8.99 -6.39
N ARG A 103 -8.55 8.81 -7.34
CA ARG A 103 -8.79 9.13 -8.75
C ARG A 103 -9.92 8.27 -9.31
N ALA A 104 -9.87 6.96 -9.09
CA ALA A 104 -10.92 6.04 -9.52
C ALA A 104 -12.29 6.41 -8.92
N ARG A 105 -12.34 6.75 -7.63
CA ARG A 105 -13.57 7.21 -6.96
C ARG A 105 -14.16 8.43 -7.66
N ARG A 106 -13.37 9.49 -7.85
CA ARG A 106 -13.83 10.74 -8.49
C ARG A 106 -14.29 10.51 -9.92
N GLU A 107 -13.60 9.66 -10.67
CA GLU A 107 -13.98 9.35 -12.04
C GLU A 107 -15.30 8.56 -12.09
N MET A 108 -15.51 7.62 -11.17
CA MET A 108 -16.78 6.90 -11.04
C MET A 108 -17.92 7.83 -10.64
N GLU A 109 -17.70 8.76 -9.71
CA GLU A 109 -18.66 9.80 -9.33
C GLU A 109 -19.05 10.67 -10.54
N HIS A 110 -18.08 11.06 -11.35
CA HIS A 110 -18.33 11.80 -12.59
C HIS A 110 -19.18 10.99 -13.58
N GLN A 111 -18.88 9.70 -13.77
CA GLN A 111 -19.71 8.85 -14.64
C GLN A 111 -21.12 8.64 -14.09
N LEU A 112 -21.31 8.56 -12.78
CA LEU A 112 -22.66 8.54 -12.18
C LEU A 112 -23.44 9.82 -12.50
N TYR A 113 -22.79 10.98 -12.44
CA TYR A 113 -23.44 12.24 -12.84
C TYR A 113 -23.86 12.23 -14.33
N VAL A 114 -23.02 11.68 -15.22
CA VAL A 114 -23.39 11.51 -16.63
C VAL A 114 -24.58 10.57 -16.80
N LEU A 115 -24.58 9.43 -16.10
CA LEU A 115 -25.66 8.44 -16.09
C LEU A 115 -26.97 9.03 -15.57
N GLU A 116 -26.90 9.84 -14.52
CA GLU A 116 -28.06 10.55 -13.95
C GLU A 116 -28.69 11.49 -14.99
N ARG A 117 -27.88 12.31 -15.67
CA ARG A 117 -28.37 13.16 -16.77
C ARG A 117 -29.02 12.37 -17.88
N ILE A 118 -28.51 11.18 -18.21
CA ILE A 118 -29.10 10.30 -19.22
C ILE A 118 -30.42 9.72 -18.72
N ALA A 119 -30.50 9.26 -17.47
CA ALA A 119 -31.70 8.66 -16.90
C ALA A 119 -32.84 9.69 -16.74
N HIS A 120 -32.50 10.93 -16.35
CA HIS A 120 -33.49 11.94 -15.99
C HIS A 120 -33.82 12.94 -17.12
N ALA A 121 -33.09 12.94 -18.23
CA ALA A 121 -33.44 13.76 -19.40
C ALA A 121 -34.92 13.58 -19.78
N ASP A 122 -35.56 14.66 -20.23
CA ASP A 122 -37.01 14.67 -20.48
C ASP A 122 -37.40 13.72 -21.61
N VAL A 123 -36.88 13.94 -22.83
CA VAL A 123 -37.02 13.02 -23.97
C VAL A 123 -35.68 12.83 -24.65
N ARG A 124 -35.28 11.57 -24.90
CA ARG A 124 -34.04 11.24 -25.61
C ARG A 124 -34.23 10.06 -26.56
N THR A 125 -34.08 10.30 -27.86
CA THR A 125 -34.33 9.29 -28.90
C THR A 125 -33.45 8.04 -28.76
N ASP A 126 -32.25 8.20 -28.20
CA ASP A 126 -31.23 7.16 -28.06
C ASP A 126 -30.69 7.00 -26.62
N ARG A 127 -31.58 7.04 -25.63
CA ARG A 127 -31.22 6.97 -24.20
C ARG A 127 -30.47 5.70 -23.84
N TRP A 128 -30.90 4.55 -24.39
CA TRP A 128 -30.32 3.25 -24.07
C TRP A 128 -28.86 3.11 -24.52
N ASN A 129 -28.53 3.55 -25.73
CA ASN A 129 -27.15 3.47 -26.21
C ASN A 129 -26.24 4.43 -25.45
N ALA A 130 -26.72 5.65 -25.16
CA ALA A 130 -25.99 6.60 -24.33
C ALA A 130 -25.73 6.05 -22.91
N TRP A 131 -26.73 5.39 -22.32
CA TRP A 131 -26.60 4.73 -21.02
C TRP A 131 -25.55 3.62 -21.08
N LYS A 132 -25.60 2.75 -22.10
CA LYS A 132 -24.62 1.67 -22.26
C LYS A 132 -23.19 2.21 -22.34
N GLU A 133 -22.95 3.24 -23.15
CA GLU A 133 -21.63 3.82 -23.30
C GLU A 133 -21.09 4.40 -21.98
N ALA A 134 -21.92 5.14 -21.26
CA ALA A 134 -21.55 5.71 -19.95
C ALA A 134 -21.36 4.62 -18.87
N SER A 135 -22.20 3.58 -18.90
CA SER A 135 -22.10 2.43 -18.00
C SER A 135 -20.81 1.64 -18.24
N ASP A 136 -20.45 1.41 -19.50
CA ASP A 136 -19.21 0.74 -19.85
C ASP A 136 -17.99 1.53 -19.37
N LYS A 137 -18.03 2.87 -19.47
CA LYS A 137 -16.98 3.73 -18.90
C LYS A 137 -16.93 3.58 -17.38
N PHE A 138 -18.08 3.62 -16.69
CA PHE A 138 -18.16 3.44 -15.25
C PHE A 138 -17.51 2.13 -14.76
N PHE A 139 -17.77 1.00 -15.43
CA PHE A 139 -17.24 -0.30 -15.04
C PHE A 139 -15.78 -0.55 -15.44
N LYS A 140 -15.24 0.23 -16.39
CA LYS A 140 -13.82 0.16 -16.78
C LYS A 140 -12.90 0.99 -15.87
N ILE A 141 -13.47 1.83 -15.01
CA ILE A 141 -12.68 2.60 -14.04
C ILE A 141 -12.05 1.64 -13.03
N GLY A 142 -10.85 1.99 -12.56
CA GLY A 142 -10.11 1.23 -11.56
C GLY A 142 -10.86 1.07 -10.22
N TYR A 143 -10.20 0.41 -9.26
CA TYR A 143 -10.83 0.13 -7.97
C TYR A 143 -10.81 1.36 -7.03
N PRO A 144 -11.97 1.84 -6.53
CA PRO A 144 -12.05 3.03 -5.67
C PRO A 144 -11.89 2.72 -4.18
N GLY A 145 -11.71 1.45 -3.80
CA GLY A 145 -11.80 1.00 -2.40
C GLY A 145 -13.14 0.34 -2.07
N LYS A 146 -13.17 -0.47 -1.01
CA LYS A 146 -14.31 -1.34 -0.67
C LYS A 146 -15.58 -0.54 -0.38
N ASP A 147 -15.48 0.43 0.52
CA ASP A 147 -16.63 1.20 0.99
C ASP A 147 -17.15 2.14 -0.10
N ALA A 148 -16.24 2.85 -0.78
CA ALA A 148 -16.59 3.67 -1.93
C ALA A 148 -17.24 2.86 -3.05
N LYS A 149 -16.71 1.67 -3.37
CA LYS A 149 -17.33 0.79 -4.39
C LYS A 149 -18.77 0.42 -4.02
N ALA A 150 -19.03 0.08 -2.75
CA ALA A 150 -20.37 -0.28 -2.31
C ALA A 150 -21.36 0.87 -2.51
N ASP A 151 -21.01 2.08 -2.10
CA ASP A 151 -21.84 3.27 -2.30
C ASP A 151 -22.08 3.59 -3.79
N LEU A 152 -21.00 3.62 -4.58
CA LEU A 152 -21.07 3.92 -6.02
C LEU A 152 -21.94 2.92 -6.79
N MET A 153 -21.83 1.62 -6.44
CA MET A 153 -22.64 0.57 -7.05
C MET A 153 -24.11 0.66 -6.65
N ASN A 154 -24.42 1.04 -5.41
CA ASN A 154 -25.79 1.26 -4.96
C ASN A 154 -26.43 2.43 -5.74
N ARG A 155 -25.70 3.54 -5.88
CA ARG A 155 -26.14 4.70 -6.68
C ARG A 155 -26.35 4.35 -8.14
N PHE A 156 -25.44 3.57 -8.73
CA PHE A 156 -25.61 3.03 -10.08
C PHE A 156 -26.90 2.21 -10.22
N GLY A 157 -27.17 1.32 -9.26
CA GLY A 157 -28.39 0.50 -9.22
C GLY A 157 -29.66 1.35 -9.24
N LYS A 158 -29.73 2.39 -8.40
CA LYS A 158 -30.86 3.33 -8.38
C LYS A 158 -31.06 4.05 -9.72
N LEU A 159 -29.97 4.52 -10.34
CA LEU A 159 -30.03 5.17 -11.66
C LEU A 159 -30.49 4.21 -12.76
N ARG A 160 -30.18 2.91 -12.64
CA ARG A 160 -30.66 1.89 -13.57
C ARG A 160 -32.17 1.71 -13.47
N ASP A 161 -32.75 1.80 -12.27
CA ASP A 161 -34.20 1.77 -12.09
C ASP A 161 -34.85 3.03 -12.70
N ASP A 162 -34.24 4.21 -12.50
CA ASP A 162 -34.67 5.47 -13.12
C ASP A 162 -34.65 5.44 -14.65
N LEU A 163 -33.63 4.81 -15.23
CA LEU A 163 -33.53 4.62 -16.67
C LEU A 163 -34.75 3.90 -17.23
N GLY A 164 -35.28 2.89 -16.53
CA GLY A 164 -36.49 2.18 -16.93
C GLY A 164 -37.66 3.13 -17.14
N ARG A 165 -37.90 4.02 -16.17
CA ARG A 165 -38.93 5.09 -16.27
C ARG A 165 -38.65 6.06 -17.41
N GLY A 166 -37.38 6.44 -17.61
CA GLY A 166 -36.98 7.31 -18.73
C GLY A 166 -37.29 6.71 -20.10
N LEU A 167 -37.02 5.41 -20.29
CA LEU A 167 -37.30 4.69 -21.53
C LEU A 167 -38.80 4.56 -21.80
N GLU A 168 -39.62 4.37 -20.76
CA GLU A 168 -41.08 4.37 -20.87
C GLU A 168 -41.61 5.72 -21.35
N ARG A 169 -41.11 6.83 -20.80
CA ARG A 169 -41.44 8.19 -21.26
C ARG A 169 -41.09 8.40 -22.74
N ASP A 170 -39.89 7.99 -23.16
CA ASP A 170 -39.46 8.10 -24.56
C ASP A 170 -40.39 7.32 -25.50
N ARG A 171 -40.84 6.13 -25.09
CA ARG A 171 -41.80 5.31 -25.86
C ARG A 171 -43.17 5.97 -25.94
N ALA A 172 -43.70 6.47 -24.83
CA ALA A 172 -44.98 7.17 -24.79
C ALA A 172 -44.99 8.42 -25.68
N HIS A 173 -43.91 9.22 -25.63
CA HIS A 173 -43.74 10.40 -26.46
C HIS A 173 -43.70 10.05 -27.97
N LYS A 174 -42.93 9.02 -28.35
CA LYS A 174 -42.91 8.53 -29.75
C LYS A 174 -44.30 8.05 -30.20
N ALA A 175 -45.08 7.41 -29.32
CA ALA A 175 -46.43 6.98 -29.63
C ALA A 175 -47.38 8.16 -29.85
N ALA A 176 -47.29 9.20 -29.00
CA ALA A 176 -48.09 10.42 -29.11
C ALA A 176 -47.79 11.19 -30.41
N GLN A 177 -46.51 11.38 -30.77
CA GLN A 177 -46.11 12.01 -32.03
C GLN A 177 -46.58 11.26 -33.27
N ARG A 178 -46.67 9.91 -33.19
CA ARG A 178 -47.24 9.11 -34.28
C ARG A 178 -48.73 9.37 -34.41
N LYS A 179 -49.47 9.41 -33.30
CA LYS A 179 -50.93 9.66 -33.30
C LYS A 179 -51.30 11.06 -33.79
N SER A 180 -50.48 12.09 -33.54
CA SER A 180 -50.75 13.46 -33.98
C SER A 180 -50.39 13.74 -35.45
N ARG A 181 -49.76 12.79 -36.15
CA ARG A 181 -49.40 12.90 -37.58
C ARG A 181 -50.42 12.24 -38.51
N TRP A 182 -51.46 11.61 -37.96
CA TRP A 182 -52.62 11.06 -38.66
C TRP A 182 -53.85 11.89 -38.31
#